data_AF-A0A2G9GU67-F1
#
_entry.id   AF-A0A2G9GU67-F1
#
_cell.length_a   1.000
_cell.length_b   1.000
_cell.length_c   1.000
_cell.angle_alpha   90.00
_cell.angle_beta   90.00
_cell.angle_gamma   90.00
#
_symmetry.space_group_name_H-M   'P 1'
#
loop_
_entity.id
_entity.type
_entity.pdbx_description
1 polymer ?
#
loop_
_entity_poly.entity_id
_entity_poly.type
_entity_poly.pdbx_seq_one_letter_code
_entity_poly.pdbx_strand_id
1 'polypeptide(L)'
;MKIPSIMRSLAVLPINRQEIPLFAKWRPFLLISSRPISTALSGSQELKEFMEFMEKLKNYEKTGVPRGAGTDSGDGFDLGRMRRLLHNLGNPQSKYKTVHIAGTKGKGSTAAFLSSILRAEGYSVGCYTSPHIRTIRERITLGTTGEPVSAKALSSHFHKIKDDLHMAVEREKGHLSQFEVFTALAFSIFAEEKVHFAVVEAGLGGARDATNVISSSDLAVSIITNIGAEHLAALGGSLESIAVAKSGIVKEQSPVSWF
;
A
#
# COMPACT_ATOMS: atom_id res chain seq x y z
N MET A 1 19.09 -37.52 -24.40
CA MET A 1 19.66 -36.30 -23.78
C MET A 1 19.39 -36.41 -22.29
N LYS A 2 20.44 -36.62 -21.50
CA LYS A 2 20.37 -36.98 -20.07
C LYS A 2 20.14 -35.71 -19.23
N ILE A 3 19.17 -35.78 -18.32
CA ILE A 3 18.91 -34.79 -17.27
C ILE A 3 19.92 -35.07 -16.14
N PRO A 4 20.75 -34.10 -15.70
CA PRO A 4 21.65 -34.32 -14.58
C PRO A 4 20.90 -34.31 -13.24
N SER A 5 21.16 -35.33 -12.43
CA SER A 5 20.83 -35.44 -11.02
C SER A 5 21.73 -34.55 -10.17
N ILE A 6 21.17 -33.59 -9.42
CA ILE A 6 21.79 -33.08 -8.19
C ILE A 6 20.70 -32.97 -7.12
N MET A 7 20.51 -34.08 -6.43
CA MET A 7 19.94 -34.15 -5.08
C MET A 7 21.13 -34.46 -4.16
N ARG A 8 21.16 -33.85 -2.97
CA ARG A 8 22.14 -33.98 -1.86
C ARG A 8 23.18 -32.85 -1.75
N SER A 9 22.83 -31.79 -1.01
CA SER A 9 23.42 -31.53 0.31
C SER A 9 22.80 -30.26 0.92
N LEU A 10 21.99 -30.41 1.97
CA LEU A 10 21.83 -29.38 2.99
C LEU A 10 21.85 -30.13 4.31
N ALA A 11 22.99 -30.00 4.98
CA ALA A 11 23.20 -30.51 6.31
C ALA A 11 22.16 -29.88 7.25
N VAL A 12 21.47 -30.74 7.98
CA VAL A 12 20.63 -30.37 9.12
C VAL A 12 21.55 -29.75 10.16
N LEU A 13 21.46 -28.43 10.36
CA LEU A 13 22.08 -27.77 11.50
C LEU A 13 21.33 -28.20 12.78
N PRO A 14 22.03 -28.60 13.86
CA PRO A 14 21.38 -29.02 15.09
C PRO A 14 20.78 -27.79 15.78
N ILE A 15 19.45 -27.82 15.96
CA ILE A 15 18.73 -26.87 16.81
C ILE A 15 19.13 -27.18 18.26
N ASN A 16 19.97 -26.33 18.83
CA ASN A 16 20.31 -26.36 20.24
C ASN A 16 19.07 -25.93 21.05
N ARG A 17 18.33 -26.90 21.61
CA ARG A 17 17.26 -26.66 22.57
C ARG A 17 17.88 -26.25 23.89
N GLN A 18 18.12 -24.96 24.07
CA GLN A 18 18.20 -24.38 25.40
C GLN A 18 16.85 -23.77 25.77
N GLU A 19 16.49 -24.00 27.02
CA GLU A 19 15.16 -23.92 27.60
C GLU A 19 14.55 -22.52 27.48
N ILE A 20 13.34 -22.45 26.94
CA ILE A 20 12.50 -21.24 26.99
C ILE A 20 11.88 -21.23 28.40
N PRO A 21 12.12 -20.21 29.24
CA PRO A 21 11.46 -20.13 30.53
C PRO A 21 9.97 -19.84 30.30
N LEU A 22 9.13 -20.86 30.53
CA LEU A 22 7.70 -20.65 30.81
C LEU A 22 7.61 -19.85 32.11
N PHE A 23 7.26 -18.57 32.01
CA PHE A 23 6.44 -17.78 32.96
C PHE A 23 6.71 -16.29 32.71
N ALA A 24 5.90 -15.67 31.83
CA ALA A 24 5.73 -14.22 31.81
C ALA A 24 4.23 -13.91 31.76
N LYS A 25 3.81 -13.09 32.73
CA LYS A 25 2.43 -12.75 33.08
C LYS A 25 1.65 -12.24 31.87
N TRP A 26 0.62 -12.98 31.45
CA TRP A 26 -0.46 -12.45 30.62
C TRP A 26 -1.23 -11.41 31.43
N ARG A 27 -1.11 -10.14 31.05
CA ARG A 27 -2.05 -9.08 31.48
C ARG A 27 -3.10 -8.92 30.37
N PRO A 28 -4.40 -9.06 30.65
CA PRO A 28 -5.42 -8.76 29.65
C PRO A 28 -5.42 -7.26 29.39
N PHE A 29 -4.97 -6.84 28.20
CA PHE A 29 -5.11 -5.47 27.73
C PHE A 29 -6.53 -5.29 27.20
N LEU A 30 -7.49 -5.11 28.12
CA LEU A 30 -8.83 -4.62 27.82
C LEU A 30 -8.94 -3.19 28.32
N LEU A 31 -8.28 -2.28 27.60
CA LEU A 31 -8.59 -0.86 27.63
C LEU A 31 -9.25 -0.53 26.29
N ILE A 32 -10.57 -0.77 26.21
CA ILE A 32 -11.39 -0.06 25.24
C ILE A 32 -11.37 1.40 25.71
N SER A 33 -10.43 2.16 25.17
CA SER A 33 -10.44 3.62 25.27
C SER A 33 -11.74 4.11 24.62
N SER A 34 -12.72 4.48 25.44
CA SER A 34 -13.86 5.26 25.00
C SER A 34 -13.34 6.64 24.62
N ARG A 35 -12.94 6.82 23.36
CA ARG A 35 -12.57 8.15 22.84
C ARG A 35 -13.78 9.08 23.02
N PRO A 36 -13.64 10.22 23.72
CA PRO A 36 -14.76 11.14 23.91
C PRO A 36 -15.20 11.72 22.56
N ILE A 37 -16.51 11.91 22.38
CA ILE A 37 -17.15 12.46 21.16
C ILE A 37 -16.47 13.76 20.69
N SER A 38 -15.95 14.56 21.62
CA SER A 38 -15.15 15.76 21.36
C SER A 38 -13.93 15.51 20.44
N THR A 39 -13.22 14.39 20.60
CA THR A 39 -12.03 14.06 19.78
C THR A 39 -12.38 13.60 18.37
N ALA A 40 -13.57 13.03 18.17
CA ALA A 40 -14.06 12.67 16.85
C ALA A 40 -14.46 13.92 16.05
N LEU A 41 -15.11 14.89 16.72
CA LEU A 41 -15.43 16.20 16.15
C LEU A 41 -14.16 17.02 15.84
N SER A 42 -13.17 17.03 16.75
CA SER A 42 -11.90 17.75 16.50
C SER A 42 -11.12 17.14 15.33
N GLY A 43 -11.04 15.81 15.23
CA GLY A 43 -10.40 15.14 14.10
C GLY A 43 -11.14 15.37 12.77
N SER A 44 -12.45 15.55 12.80
CA SER A 44 -13.23 15.90 11.61
C SER A 44 -12.96 17.32 11.12
N GLN A 45 -12.76 18.27 12.05
CA GLN A 45 -12.39 19.65 11.71
C GLN A 45 -10.95 19.74 11.19
N GLU A 46 -10.00 19.01 11.80
CA GLU A 46 -8.59 18.97 11.37
C GLU A 46 -8.43 18.47 9.93
N LEU A 47 -9.29 17.54 9.50
CA LEU A 47 -9.26 16.96 8.16
C LEU A 47 -10.17 17.66 7.15
N LYS A 48 -10.91 18.70 7.54
CA LYS A 48 -11.95 19.30 6.70
C LYS A 48 -11.44 19.70 5.31
N GLU A 49 -10.39 20.52 5.25
CA GLU A 49 -9.83 20.97 3.96
C GLU A 49 -9.28 19.83 3.11
N PHE A 50 -8.64 18.85 3.77
CA PHE A 50 -8.14 17.66 3.08
C PHE A 50 -9.29 16.87 2.46
N MET A 51 -10.37 16.64 3.21
CA MET A 51 -11.54 15.92 2.70
C MET A 51 -12.23 16.68 1.56
N GLU A 52 -12.40 18.01 1.69
CA GLU A 52 -12.93 18.88 0.64
C GLU A 52 -12.07 18.86 -0.63
N PHE A 53 -10.74 18.78 -0.50
CA PHE A 53 -9.84 18.62 -1.63
C PHE A 53 -10.06 17.26 -2.30
N MET A 54 -10.09 16.18 -1.52
CA MET A 54 -10.28 14.83 -2.04
C MET A 54 -11.63 14.69 -2.76
N GLU A 55 -12.71 15.27 -2.24
CA GLU A 55 -14.06 15.22 -2.82
C GLU A 55 -14.16 15.83 -4.23
N LYS A 56 -13.25 16.73 -4.59
CA LYS A 56 -13.17 17.31 -5.95
C LYS A 56 -12.57 16.34 -6.98
N LEU A 57 -11.89 15.30 -6.51
CA LEU A 57 -11.21 14.31 -7.35
C LEU A 57 -12.11 13.12 -7.64
N LYS A 58 -11.84 12.44 -8.76
CA LYS A 58 -12.62 11.28 -9.18
C LYS A 58 -12.38 10.08 -8.25
N ASN A 59 -13.45 9.52 -7.70
CA ASN A 59 -13.42 8.35 -6.82
C ASN A 59 -13.98 7.11 -7.52
N TYR A 60 -13.10 6.28 -8.09
CA TYR A 60 -13.49 5.04 -8.77
C TYR A 60 -13.98 3.92 -7.86
N GLU A 61 -13.69 3.97 -6.55
CA GLU A 61 -14.28 3.03 -5.58
C GLU A 61 -15.78 3.28 -5.41
N LYS A 62 -16.23 4.54 -5.53
CA LYS A 62 -17.65 4.93 -5.42
C LYS A 62 -18.37 4.93 -6.78
N THR A 63 -17.73 5.45 -7.82
CA THR A 63 -18.38 5.61 -9.14
C THR A 63 -18.24 4.39 -10.05
N GLY A 64 -17.45 3.40 -9.64
CA GLY A 64 -17.14 2.22 -10.42
C GLY A 64 -15.93 2.44 -11.33
N VAL A 65 -15.20 1.35 -11.55
CA VAL A 65 -13.99 1.36 -12.38
C VAL A 65 -14.40 1.32 -13.87
N PRO A 66 -13.83 2.20 -14.73
CA PRO A 66 -14.06 2.16 -16.17
C PRO A 66 -13.68 0.83 -16.80
N ARG A 67 -14.36 0.49 -17.91
CA ARG A 67 -13.97 -0.66 -18.75
C ARG A 67 -12.55 -0.44 -19.28
N GLY A 68 -11.71 -1.47 -19.20
CA GLY A 68 -10.33 -1.38 -19.67
C GLY A 68 -9.38 -0.56 -18.80
N ALA A 69 -9.81 -0.09 -17.62
CA ALA A 69 -8.97 0.75 -16.76
C ALA A 69 -7.60 0.13 -16.42
N GLY A 70 -7.53 -1.20 -16.28
CA GLY A 70 -6.27 -1.92 -16.00
C GLY A 70 -5.52 -2.39 -17.25
N THR A 71 -5.95 -1.98 -18.45
CA THR A 71 -5.39 -2.41 -19.73
C THR A 71 -4.57 -1.29 -20.39
N ASP A 72 -3.86 -1.60 -21.47
CA ASP A 72 -3.03 -0.65 -22.22
C ASP A 72 -3.84 0.33 -23.11
N SER A 73 -5.17 0.41 -22.93
CA SER A 73 -6.03 1.35 -23.65
C SER A 73 -5.73 2.81 -23.30
N GLY A 74 -5.98 3.74 -24.24
CA GLY A 74 -5.81 5.19 -24.02
C GLY A 74 -6.66 5.77 -22.89
N ASP A 75 -7.76 5.11 -22.52
CA ASP A 75 -8.63 5.46 -21.38
C ASP A 75 -8.25 4.72 -20.07
N GLY A 76 -7.16 3.95 -20.10
CA GLY A 76 -6.64 3.18 -18.98
C GLY A 76 -6.00 4.05 -17.89
N PHE A 77 -5.69 3.43 -16.75
CA PHE A 77 -4.91 4.08 -15.72
C PHE A 77 -3.50 4.40 -16.22
N ASP A 78 -3.10 5.66 -16.04
CA ASP A 78 -1.85 6.21 -16.55
C ASP A 78 -0.82 6.37 -15.42
N LEU A 79 0.13 5.43 -15.37
CA LEU A 79 1.29 5.52 -14.48
C LEU A 79 2.16 6.75 -14.78
N GLY A 80 2.11 7.31 -15.99
CA GLY A 80 2.78 8.54 -16.36
C GLY A 80 2.36 9.72 -15.48
N ARG A 81 1.05 9.89 -15.24
CA ARG A 81 0.53 10.91 -14.31
C ARG A 81 1.09 10.72 -12.91
N MET A 82 1.01 9.49 -12.40
CA MET A 82 1.49 9.17 -11.06
C MET A 82 3.00 9.41 -10.91
N ARG A 83 3.82 9.03 -11.90
CA ARG A 83 5.26 9.29 -11.91
C ARG A 83 5.58 10.78 -11.92
N ARG A 84 4.85 11.59 -12.70
CA ARG A 84 5.03 13.05 -12.72
C ARG A 84 4.68 13.69 -11.38
N LEU A 85 3.58 13.24 -10.76
CA LEU A 85 3.20 13.67 -9.42
C LEU A 85 4.29 13.35 -8.39
N LEU A 86 4.76 12.10 -8.34
CA LEU A 86 5.80 11.70 -7.39
C LEU A 86 7.15 12.38 -7.65
N HIS A 87 7.49 12.62 -8.91
CA HIS A 87 8.69 13.36 -9.27
C HIS A 87 8.65 14.78 -8.68
N ASN A 88 7.51 15.48 -8.78
CA ASN A 88 7.34 16.80 -8.18
C ASN A 88 7.48 16.76 -6.64
N LEU A 89 7.03 15.67 -6.02
CA LEU A 89 7.18 15.44 -4.56
C LEU A 89 8.57 14.92 -4.15
N GLY A 90 9.55 14.90 -5.06
CA GLY A 90 10.93 14.49 -4.74
C GLY A 90 11.15 12.97 -4.68
N ASN A 91 10.31 12.18 -5.36
CA ASN A 91 10.34 10.72 -5.42
C ASN A 91 10.37 10.05 -4.02
N PRO A 92 9.36 10.30 -3.18
CA PRO A 92 9.31 9.81 -1.80
C PRO A 92 9.30 8.28 -1.72
N GLN A 93 8.73 7.60 -2.70
CA GLN A 93 8.68 6.13 -2.80
C GLN A 93 10.07 5.47 -2.92
N SER A 94 11.12 6.25 -3.20
CA SER A 94 12.51 5.75 -3.33
C SER A 94 13.34 5.92 -2.05
N LYS A 95 12.70 6.28 -0.92
CA LYS A 95 13.40 6.60 0.36
C LYS A 95 13.41 5.44 1.36
N TYR A 96 12.73 4.34 1.06
CA TYR A 96 12.57 3.18 1.92
C TYR A 96 12.35 1.91 1.06
N LYS A 97 12.45 0.73 1.68
CA LYS A 97 12.16 -0.53 1.00
C LYS A 97 10.67 -0.84 1.02
N THR A 98 10.14 -1.36 -0.07
CA THR A 98 8.71 -1.63 -0.20
C THR A 98 8.41 -3.12 -0.37
N VAL A 99 7.41 -3.62 0.34
CA VAL A 99 6.73 -4.88 0.04
C VAL A 99 5.46 -4.54 -0.71
N HIS A 100 5.33 -5.01 -1.95
CA HIS A 100 4.19 -4.66 -2.80
C HIS A 100 3.25 -5.87 -2.94
N ILE A 101 1.97 -5.68 -2.61
CA ILE A 101 0.98 -6.76 -2.53
C ILE A 101 -0.12 -6.52 -3.55
N ALA A 102 -0.32 -7.48 -4.46
CA ALA A 102 -1.45 -7.55 -5.37
C ALA A 102 -2.19 -8.88 -5.20
N GLY A 103 -3.42 -8.95 -5.72
CA GLY A 103 -4.29 -10.10 -5.46
C GLY A 103 -5.77 -9.75 -5.51
N THR A 104 -6.62 -10.76 -5.46
CA THR A 104 -8.09 -10.62 -5.50
C THR A 104 -8.61 -10.43 -4.08
N LYS A 105 -8.24 -11.35 -3.20
CA LYS A 105 -8.58 -11.38 -1.77
C LYS A 105 -7.31 -11.64 -0.96
N GLY A 106 -7.39 -11.31 0.33
CA GLY A 106 -6.29 -11.55 1.28
C GLY A 106 -5.16 -10.53 1.24
N LYS A 107 -5.23 -9.50 0.37
CA LYS A 107 -4.24 -8.40 0.31
C LYS A 107 -4.10 -7.68 1.66
N GLY A 108 -5.18 -7.08 2.16
CA GLY A 108 -5.20 -6.38 3.45
C GLY A 108 -4.80 -7.26 4.65
N SER A 109 -5.23 -8.53 4.70
CA SER A 109 -4.81 -9.46 5.76
C SER A 109 -3.32 -9.78 5.69
N THR A 110 -2.78 -10.00 4.49
CA THR A 110 -1.34 -10.20 4.27
C THR A 110 -0.55 -8.95 4.69
N ALA A 111 -1.03 -7.76 4.33
CA ALA A 111 -0.42 -6.50 4.72
C ALA A 111 -0.39 -6.31 6.24
N ALA A 112 -1.50 -6.63 6.92
CA ALA A 112 -1.60 -6.57 8.37
C ALA A 112 -0.65 -7.55 9.06
N PHE A 113 -0.60 -8.82 8.64
CA PHE A 113 0.30 -9.81 9.22
C PHE A 113 1.76 -9.44 9.01
N LEU A 114 2.14 -9.06 7.78
CA LEU A 114 3.52 -8.72 7.47
C LEU A 114 3.98 -7.47 8.23
N SER A 115 3.15 -6.44 8.27
CA SER A 115 3.49 -5.21 9.00
C SER A 115 3.57 -5.45 10.52
N SER A 116 2.76 -6.36 11.07
CA SER A 116 2.87 -6.78 12.47
C SER A 116 4.18 -7.54 12.75
N ILE A 117 4.57 -8.46 11.87
CA ILE A 117 5.82 -9.21 12.01
C ILE A 117 7.03 -8.27 11.95
N LEU A 118 7.09 -7.40 10.94
CA LEU A 118 8.18 -6.43 10.81
C LEU A 118 8.29 -5.48 12.02
N ARG A 119 7.15 -5.06 12.58
CA ARG A 119 7.14 -4.23 13.81
C ARG A 119 7.61 -5.01 15.04
N ALA A 120 7.26 -6.29 15.16
CA ALA A 120 7.72 -7.15 16.25
C ALA A 120 9.25 -7.32 16.22
N GLU A 121 9.86 -7.30 15.03
CA GLU A 121 11.32 -7.27 14.84
C GLU A 121 11.96 -5.88 15.08
N GLY A 122 11.17 -4.90 15.52
CA GLY A 122 11.66 -3.56 15.90
C GLY A 122 11.72 -2.54 14.76
N TYR A 123 11.26 -2.87 13.55
CA TYR A 123 11.25 -1.91 12.45
C TYR A 123 10.10 -0.90 12.58
N SER A 124 10.39 0.37 12.32
CA SER A 124 9.36 1.36 11.92
C SER A 124 8.79 0.99 10.55
N VAL A 125 7.47 0.78 10.47
CA VAL A 125 6.79 0.29 9.26
C VAL A 125 5.64 1.21 8.87
N GLY A 126 5.65 1.67 7.62
CA GLY A 126 4.47 2.23 6.96
C GLY A 126 3.63 1.12 6.35
N CYS A 127 2.31 1.17 6.49
CA CYS A 127 1.42 0.25 5.79
C CYS A 127 0.27 1.00 5.14
N TYR A 128 0.11 0.81 3.83
CA TYR A 128 -0.91 1.43 3.00
C TYR A 128 -1.90 0.37 2.50
N THR A 129 -3.17 0.48 2.93
CA THR A 129 -4.25 -0.47 2.60
C THR A 129 -5.52 0.24 2.15
N SER A 130 -6.37 -0.45 1.41
CA SER A 130 -7.68 0.10 0.98
C SER A 130 -8.73 -1.00 0.77
N PRO A 131 -10.04 -0.70 0.91
CA PRO A 131 -10.62 0.56 1.39
C PRO A 131 -10.48 0.71 2.92
N HIS A 132 -10.98 1.83 3.46
CA HIS A 132 -11.12 2.00 4.92
C HIS A 132 -12.52 1.59 5.39
N ILE A 133 -12.68 1.28 6.68
CA ILE A 133 -13.97 0.88 7.26
C ILE A 133 -14.67 2.07 7.91
N ARG A 134 -13.97 2.84 8.77
CA ARG A 134 -14.58 3.97 9.50
C ARG A 134 -13.96 5.31 9.16
N THR A 135 -12.64 5.38 9.04
CA THR A 135 -11.93 6.64 8.74
C THR A 135 -10.84 6.44 7.71
N ILE A 136 -10.68 7.40 6.80
CA ILE A 136 -9.64 7.38 5.77
C ILE A 136 -8.21 7.22 6.34
N ARG A 137 -8.00 7.61 7.59
CA ARG A 137 -6.73 7.43 8.31
C ARG A 137 -6.35 5.97 8.48
N GLU A 138 -7.31 5.04 8.53
CA GLU A 138 -7.04 3.60 8.60
C GLU A 138 -6.25 3.08 7.40
N ARG A 139 -6.30 3.81 6.26
CA ARG A 139 -5.52 3.46 5.09
C ARG A 139 -4.03 3.60 5.31
N ILE A 140 -3.57 4.42 6.25
CA ILE A 140 -2.15 4.68 6.51
C ILE A 140 -1.87 4.37 7.98
N THR A 141 -1.14 3.29 8.25
CA THR A 141 -0.58 3.02 9.59
C THR A 141 0.93 3.20 9.59
N LEU A 142 1.49 3.63 10.72
CA LEU A 142 2.87 4.11 10.80
C LEU A 142 3.60 3.63 12.05
N GLY A 143 4.92 3.76 12.02
CA GLY A 143 5.78 3.58 13.18
C GLY A 143 5.90 2.12 13.64
N THR A 144 6.31 1.97 14.89
CA THR A 144 6.51 0.68 15.55
C THR A 144 5.24 0.12 16.18
N THR A 145 4.21 0.94 16.36
CA THR A 145 2.93 0.53 16.98
C THR A 145 1.88 0.12 15.95
N GLY A 146 1.95 0.65 14.72
CA GLY A 146 0.96 0.37 13.68
C GLY A 146 -0.37 1.10 13.87
N GLU A 147 -0.37 2.19 14.63
CA GLU A 147 -1.55 3.05 14.75
C GLU A 147 -1.86 3.78 13.44
N PRO A 148 -3.14 4.03 13.13
CA PRO A 148 -3.51 4.91 12.02
C PRO A 148 -2.89 6.29 12.17
N VAL A 149 -2.49 6.89 11.05
CA VAL A 149 -1.97 8.27 11.01
C VAL A 149 -2.91 9.21 11.77
N SER A 150 -2.36 10.11 12.58
CA SER A 150 -3.18 11.07 13.32
C SER A 150 -3.82 12.08 12.35
N ALA A 151 -4.99 12.62 12.71
CA ALA A 151 -5.66 13.62 11.88
C ALA A 151 -4.78 14.87 11.70
N LYS A 152 -4.17 15.37 12.78
CA LYS A 152 -3.16 16.42 12.74
C LYS A 152 -1.98 16.11 11.83
N ALA A 153 -1.37 14.92 11.90
CA ALA A 153 -0.22 14.58 11.05
C ALA A 153 -0.60 14.52 9.57
N LEU A 154 -1.73 13.87 9.26
CA LEU A 154 -2.25 13.79 7.90
C LEU A 154 -2.58 15.17 7.33
N SER A 155 -3.29 16.00 8.10
CA SER A 155 -3.63 17.37 7.72
C SER A 155 -2.39 18.22 7.54
N SER A 156 -1.45 18.17 8.49
CA SER A 156 -0.21 18.95 8.42
C SER A 156 0.62 18.58 7.20
N HIS A 157 0.73 17.28 6.89
CA HIS A 157 1.44 16.80 5.71
C HIS A 157 0.73 17.22 4.42
N PHE A 158 -0.61 17.09 4.36
CA PHE A 158 -1.40 17.59 3.23
C PHE A 158 -1.12 19.07 2.96
N HIS A 159 -1.14 19.92 3.98
CA HIS A 159 -0.87 21.35 3.83
C HIS A 159 0.54 21.63 3.30
N LYS A 160 1.55 20.83 3.70
CA LYS A 160 2.93 20.98 3.20
C LYS A 160 3.04 20.74 1.69
N ILE A 161 2.27 19.80 1.14
CA ILE A 161 2.35 19.40 -0.27
C ILE A 161 1.16 19.92 -1.11
N LYS A 162 0.27 20.71 -0.50
CA LYS A 162 -1.01 21.11 -1.09
C LYS A 162 -0.84 21.82 -2.43
N ASP A 163 0.14 22.72 -2.53
CA ASP A 163 0.40 23.49 -3.75
C ASP A 163 0.92 22.58 -4.87
N ASP A 164 1.80 21.62 -4.56
CA ASP A 164 2.25 20.61 -5.53
C ASP A 164 1.10 19.74 -6.04
N LEU A 165 0.17 19.37 -5.15
CA LEU A 165 -1.04 18.65 -5.52
C LEU A 165 -1.95 19.48 -6.43
N HIS A 166 -2.16 20.77 -6.13
CA HIS A 166 -2.95 21.66 -6.98
C HIS A 166 -2.33 21.82 -8.38
N MET A 167 -1.03 22.08 -8.45
CA MET A 167 -0.31 22.17 -9.73
C MET A 167 -0.41 20.87 -10.52
N ALA A 168 -0.32 19.72 -9.86
CA ALA A 168 -0.46 18.42 -10.52
C ALA A 168 -1.89 18.19 -11.05
N VAL A 169 -2.92 18.55 -10.29
CA VAL A 169 -4.32 18.47 -10.73
C VAL A 169 -4.56 19.34 -11.96
N GLU A 170 -4.06 20.58 -11.96
CA GLU A 170 -4.18 21.49 -13.10
C GLU A 170 -3.43 20.97 -14.34
N ARG A 171 -2.18 20.54 -14.16
CA ARG A 171 -1.34 19.98 -15.23
C ARG A 171 -2.00 18.77 -15.91
N GLU A 172 -2.60 17.89 -15.11
CA GLU A 172 -3.29 16.71 -15.60
C GLU A 172 -4.75 16.98 -15.98
N LYS A 173 -5.16 18.26 -16.07
CA LYS A 173 -6.51 18.69 -16.48
C LYS A 173 -7.62 18.02 -15.64
N GLY A 174 -7.39 17.83 -14.35
CA GLY A 174 -8.33 17.21 -13.43
C GLY A 174 -8.44 15.68 -13.52
N HIS A 175 -7.56 15.00 -14.26
CA HIS A 175 -7.64 13.53 -14.42
C HIS A 175 -7.02 12.74 -13.26
N LEU A 176 -6.41 13.40 -12.27
CA LEU A 176 -5.94 12.72 -11.06
C LEU A 176 -7.11 12.23 -10.22
N SER A 177 -7.07 10.95 -9.88
CA SER A 177 -8.03 10.30 -9.02
C SER A 177 -7.71 10.50 -7.53
N GLN A 178 -8.72 10.26 -6.68
CA GLN A 178 -8.50 10.18 -5.24
C GLN A 178 -7.44 9.14 -4.87
N PHE A 179 -7.41 8.01 -5.58
CA PHE A 179 -6.46 6.94 -5.29
C PHE A 179 -5.01 7.35 -5.60
N GLU A 180 -4.76 7.99 -6.75
CA GLU A 180 -3.42 8.50 -7.11
C GLU A 180 -2.92 9.53 -6.09
N VAL A 181 -3.74 10.53 -5.76
CA VAL A 181 -3.38 11.57 -4.79
C VAL A 181 -3.14 11.00 -3.40
N PHE A 182 -4.00 10.09 -2.94
CA PHE A 182 -3.84 9.48 -1.61
C PHE A 182 -2.62 8.54 -1.56
N THR A 183 -2.33 7.83 -2.65
CA THR A 183 -1.11 7.02 -2.77
C THR A 183 0.14 7.89 -2.68
N ALA A 184 0.16 9.04 -3.37
CA ALA A 184 1.28 9.97 -3.31
C ALA A 184 1.48 10.53 -1.90
N LEU A 185 0.38 10.90 -1.24
CA LEU A 185 0.37 11.35 0.15
C LEU A 185 0.91 10.28 1.10
N ALA A 186 0.48 9.02 0.96
CA ALA A 186 0.97 7.91 1.77
C ALA A 186 2.48 7.71 1.58
N PHE A 187 2.97 7.74 0.34
CA PHE A 187 4.40 7.60 0.07
C PHE A 187 5.23 8.73 0.66
N SER A 188 4.76 9.97 0.55
CA SER A 188 5.41 11.15 1.14
C SER A 188 5.43 11.09 2.67
N ILE A 189 4.34 10.67 3.30
CA ILE A 189 4.28 10.49 4.76
C ILE A 189 5.28 9.40 5.21
N PHE A 190 5.34 8.26 4.51
CA PHE A 190 6.33 7.22 4.82
C PHE A 190 7.77 7.71 4.73
N ALA A 191 8.07 8.56 3.76
CA ALA A 191 9.39 9.16 3.61
C ALA A 191 9.70 10.16 4.73
N GLU A 192 8.74 11.02 5.11
CA GLU A 192 8.90 11.99 6.20
C GLU A 192 9.08 11.29 7.56
N GLU A 193 8.32 10.23 7.82
CA GLU A 193 8.40 9.41 9.03
C GLU A 193 9.59 8.44 9.03
N LYS A 194 10.41 8.44 7.97
CA LYS A 194 11.63 7.63 7.82
C LYS A 194 11.40 6.15 8.14
N VAL A 195 10.31 5.58 7.60
CA VAL A 195 10.02 4.15 7.80
C VAL A 195 11.13 3.31 7.18
N HIS A 196 11.44 2.16 7.77
CA HIS A 196 12.41 1.24 7.19
C HIS A 196 11.78 0.47 6.02
N PHE A 197 10.52 0.04 6.24
CA PHE A 197 9.74 -0.70 5.27
C PHE A 197 8.36 -0.06 5.08
N ALA A 198 7.90 -0.04 3.83
CA ALA A 198 6.51 0.22 3.49
C ALA A 198 5.85 -1.07 2.99
N VAL A 199 4.69 -1.43 3.56
CA VAL A 199 3.86 -2.53 3.07
C VAL A 199 2.69 -1.91 2.30
N VAL A 200 2.65 -2.13 1.00
CA VAL A 200 1.78 -1.39 0.08
C VAL A 200 0.84 -2.36 -0.63
N GLU A 201 -0.46 -2.18 -0.41
CA GLU A 201 -1.51 -2.90 -1.13
C GLU A 201 -1.88 -2.16 -2.43
N ALA A 202 -1.85 -2.86 -3.55
CA ALA A 202 -2.39 -2.38 -4.82
C ALA A 202 -3.92 -2.29 -4.76
N GLY A 203 -4.48 -1.20 -5.30
CA GLY A 203 -5.93 -0.96 -5.31
C GLY A 203 -6.65 -1.86 -6.31
N LEU A 204 -6.25 -1.79 -7.59
CA LEU A 204 -6.85 -2.56 -8.67
C LEU A 204 -5.80 -3.15 -9.61
N GLY A 205 -5.89 -4.46 -9.83
CA GLY A 205 -4.97 -5.16 -10.72
C GLY A 205 -3.55 -5.14 -10.15
N GLY A 206 -2.67 -4.36 -10.75
CA GLY A 206 -1.26 -4.25 -10.38
C GLY A 206 -0.45 -3.46 -11.41
N ALA A 207 -0.42 -3.94 -12.65
CA ALA A 207 0.38 -3.43 -13.76
C ALA A 207 0.19 -1.94 -14.00
N ARG A 208 -1.05 -1.46 -13.91
CA ARG A 208 -1.45 -0.06 -14.12
C ARG A 208 -1.93 0.63 -12.83
N ASP A 209 -1.78 -0.03 -11.68
CA ASP A 209 -2.21 0.52 -10.40
C ASP A 209 -1.31 1.69 -9.97
N ALA A 210 -1.86 2.73 -9.35
CA ALA A 210 -1.08 3.91 -8.93
C ALA A 210 0.09 3.57 -7.99
N THR A 211 0.01 2.45 -7.27
CA THR A 211 1.11 1.97 -6.41
C THR A 211 2.29 1.38 -7.21
N ASN A 212 2.11 1.00 -8.48
CA ASN A 212 3.13 0.36 -9.33
C ASN A 212 4.15 1.34 -9.96
N VAL A 213 4.58 2.28 -9.14
CA VAL A 213 5.64 3.27 -9.42
C VAL A 213 6.92 2.98 -8.64
N ILE A 214 6.90 1.94 -7.81
CA ILE A 214 8.04 1.41 -7.06
C ILE A 214 9.04 0.79 -8.05
N SER A 215 10.31 1.17 -7.94
CA SER A 215 11.39 0.65 -8.79
C SER A 215 11.87 -0.73 -8.33
N SER A 216 12.61 -1.47 -9.17
CA SER A 216 13.21 -2.75 -8.76
C SER A 216 14.18 -2.57 -7.58
N SER A 217 14.95 -1.46 -7.55
CA SER A 217 15.90 -1.19 -6.47
C SER A 217 15.23 -0.89 -5.14
N ASP A 218 13.99 -0.38 -5.13
CA ASP A 218 13.27 -0.02 -3.90
C ASP A 218 12.32 -1.14 -3.43
N LEU A 219 12.07 -2.12 -4.29
CA LEU A 219 11.21 -3.25 -4.00
C LEU A 219 11.99 -4.35 -3.24
N ALA A 220 11.52 -4.69 -2.04
CA ALA A 220 12.04 -5.81 -1.26
C ALA A 220 11.46 -7.16 -1.75
N VAL A 221 10.15 -7.20 -2.02
CA VAL A 221 9.45 -8.39 -2.52
C VAL A 221 8.09 -8.00 -3.10
N SER A 222 7.69 -8.67 -4.18
CA SER A 222 6.31 -8.63 -4.67
C SER A 222 5.54 -9.85 -4.17
N ILE A 223 4.34 -9.64 -3.66
CA ILE A 223 3.44 -10.70 -3.19
C ILE A 223 2.19 -10.70 -4.06
N ILE A 224 1.92 -11.84 -4.67
CA ILE A 224 0.64 -12.11 -5.33
C ILE A 224 -0.13 -13.06 -4.40
N THR A 225 -1.24 -12.62 -3.83
CA THR A 225 -2.13 -13.52 -3.08
C THR A 225 -2.95 -14.37 -4.06
N ASN A 226 -4.24 -14.59 -3.80
CA ASN A 226 -5.07 -15.35 -4.73
C ASN A 226 -5.45 -14.55 -5.99
N ILE A 227 -5.61 -15.27 -7.08
CA ILE A 227 -6.16 -14.76 -8.34
C ILE A 227 -7.54 -15.37 -8.53
N GLY A 228 -8.54 -14.53 -8.74
CA GLY A 228 -9.92 -14.92 -8.95
C GLY A 228 -10.64 -13.91 -9.83
N ALA A 229 -11.84 -14.29 -10.27
CA ALA A 229 -12.64 -13.44 -11.13
C ALA A 229 -13.15 -12.22 -10.34
N GLU A 230 -12.58 -11.05 -10.62
CA GLU A 230 -13.03 -9.76 -10.12
C GLU A 230 -12.79 -8.70 -11.20
N HIS A 231 -13.63 -7.66 -11.21
CA HIS A 231 -13.43 -6.51 -12.10
C HIS A 231 -13.17 -6.88 -13.57
N LEU A 232 -13.81 -7.95 -14.08
CA LEU A 232 -13.57 -8.49 -15.41
C LEU A 232 -13.62 -7.42 -16.51
N ALA A 233 -14.62 -6.53 -16.45
CA ALA A 233 -14.74 -5.43 -17.41
C ALA A 233 -13.56 -4.45 -17.37
N ALA A 234 -12.94 -4.23 -16.20
CA ALA A 234 -11.80 -3.34 -16.06
C ALA A 234 -10.46 -4.02 -16.41
N LEU A 235 -10.37 -5.35 -16.22
CA LEU A 235 -9.13 -6.12 -16.29
C LEU A 235 -9.03 -7.03 -17.53
N GLY A 236 -9.85 -6.83 -18.56
CA GLY A 236 -9.71 -7.51 -19.85
C GLY A 236 -10.61 -8.73 -20.07
N GLY A 237 -11.47 -9.08 -19.10
CA GLY A 237 -12.58 -10.01 -19.30
C GLY A 237 -12.27 -11.48 -19.05
N SER A 238 -11.04 -11.87 -18.70
CA SER A 238 -10.67 -13.26 -18.42
C SER A 238 -9.81 -13.41 -17.15
N LEU A 239 -9.63 -14.65 -16.67
CA LEU A 239 -8.74 -14.90 -15.53
C LEU A 239 -7.27 -14.66 -15.89
N GLU A 240 -6.89 -14.99 -17.13
CA GLU A 240 -5.55 -14.77 -17.67
C GLU A 240 -5.22 -13.28 -17.72
N SER A 241 -6.16 -12.44 -18.18
CA SER A 241 -5.97 -11.00 -18.23
C SER A 241 -5.87 -10.39 -16.83
N ILE A 242 -6.63 -10.92 -15.86
CA ILE A 242 -6.50 -10.56 -14.43
C ILE A 242 -5.13 -10.98 -13.89
N ALA A 243 -4.64 -12.18 -14.23
CA ALA A 243 -3.35 -12.67 -13.77
C ALA A 243 -2.21 -11.79 -14.29
N VAL A 244 -2.22 -11.45 -15.58
CA VAL A 244 -1.27 -10.52 -16.21
C VAL A 244 -1.31 -9.15 -15.53
N ALA A 245 -2.51 -8.62 -15.30
CA ALA A 245 -2.67 -7.35 -14.61
C ALA A 245 -2.07 -7.39 -13.19
N LYS A 246 -2.29 -8.45 -12.42
CA LYS A 246 -1.77 -8.56 -11.04
C LYS A 246 -0.26 -8.81 -11.01
N SER A 247 0.26 -9.67 -11.88
CA SER A 247 1.69 -9.98 -11.95
C SER A 247 2.54 -8.79 -12.40
N GLY A 248 1.93 -7.72 -12.94
CA GLY A 248 2.64 -6.50 -13.33
C GLY A 248 3.33 -5.73 -12.19
N ILE A 249 3.10 -6.11 -10.92
CA ILE A 249 3.89 -5.59 -9.79
C ILE A 249 5.23 -6.31 -9.61
N VAL A 250 5.45 -7.46 -10.26
CA VAL A 250 6.72 -8.20 -10.20
C VAL A 250 7.76 -7.44 -11.00
N LYS A 251 8.94 -7.23 -10.41
CA LYS A 251 10.06 -6.53 -11.05
C LYS A 251 11.22 -7.48 -11.26
N GLU A 252 12.00 -7.23 -12.31
CA GLU A 252 13.18 -8.01 -12.61
C GLU A 252 14.16 -8.00 -11.44
N GLN A 253 14.75 -9.15 -11.14
CA GLN A 253 15.72 -9.34 -10.06
C GLN A 253 15.19 -9.12 -8.63
N SER A 254 13.87 -8.91 -8.46
CA SER A 254 13.23 -8.83 -7.15
C SER A 254 12.58 -10.17 -6.77
N PRO A 255 12.64 -10.59 -5.50
CA PRO A 255 11.91 -11.77 -5.03
C PRO A 255 10.40 -11.68 -5.28
N VAL A 256 9.77 -12.82 -5.54
CA VAL A 256 8.31 -12.95 -5.66
C VAL A 256 7.81 -14.07 -4.75
N SER A 257 6.69 -13.83 -4.08
CA SER A 257 5.95 -14.85 -3.33
C SER A 257 4.52 -14.95 -3.86
N TRP A 258 4.06 -16.18 -4.11
CA TRP A 258 2.71 -16.46 -4.59
C TRP A 258 2.10 -17.62 -3.80
N PHE A 259 0.91 -17.40 -3.22
CA PHE A 259 0.12 -18.39 -2.51
C PHE A 259 -1.40 -18.11 -2.61
#